data_AF-A0A3N2PFG9-F1
#
_entry.id   AF-A0A3N2PFG9-F1
#
_cell.length_a   1.000
_cell.length_b   1.000
_cell.length_c   1.000
_cell.angle_alpha   90.00
_cell.angle_beta   90.00
_cell.angle_gamma   90.00
#
_symmetry.space_group_name_H-M   'P 1'
#
loop_
_entity.id
_entity.type
_entity.pdbx_description
1 polymer ?
#
loop_
_entity_poly.entity_id
_entity_poly.type
_entity_poly.pdbx_seq_one_letter_code
_entity_poly.pdbx_strand_id
1 'polypeptide(L)'
;MLRLTDRLGPMMVRMHELNHLGERPFEDLCRALAARVLGVGIQSFGDGPDGGREATFEGPLDYVGADGPWNGYAVLQAKYRRVGLGSKDADWLCQQVTRECDAWLDPSLRRVTGGRRPEYLIFATNVRLSGVPSTGGIDRVITLLRGYADRLGLKDFALWDANTLSTYLDLHPGVRQSFSHLISAADVLAKTFTTLGRIDDALQPPTIQVGQGSPSNERAFQAAHRAAGGEQILGKPTSEVYDHGPGWVQHFHGGPGQPEAVICARDGHDPVAMHAVIWDALKVTSPGQLADVGYPVRSASPPLIDSTSEVVKLDGGLWEPGELVRRADRSWHWQPRLRFSFETRERDKWTSTGDRMDLRLRCAARLLWQHSERAIDGAGRKRLRAALAAGPLPELVTALARRMGLAVDVASWERTPADEGYNDQRFASYRLLISGESGRTALGLWARFQLPDGLQPTIVALVDLRIDATALPGPGGTPRETVLRLDLDDLREFFTAAWTTAHHDLPLAVTLNPQDQAPAGPTITELHLHAEHANTPAGGHARDLQELIDLSMLGEPTRDSLPQMSIAVTSAPEPPGPLDDLIGDALRHMAEGFGFLEPEDDA
;
A
#
# COMPACT_ATOMS: atom_id res chain seq x y z
N MET A 1 -8.25 -50.00 -30.45
CA MET A 1 -7.05 -50.07 -31.33
C MET A 1 -6.31 -48.75 -31.18
N LEU A 2 -5.41 -48.64 -30.20
CA LEU A 2 -4.54 -47.47 -29.99
C LEU A 2 -3.09 -47.97 -30.10
N ARG A 3 -2.33 -47.40 -31.04
CA ARG A 3 -0.93 -47.73 -31.30
C ARG A 3 -0.04 -47.09 -30.23
N LEU A 4 0.57 -47.94 -29.39
CA LEU A 4 1.65 -47.61 -28.46
C LEU A 4 3.00 -47.83 -29.17
N THR A 5 3.35 -46.97 -30.11
CA THR A 5 4.63 -47.08 -30.85
C THR A 5 5.34 -45.75 -31.06
N ASP A 6 5.35 -44.87 -30.06
CA ASP A 6 6.23 -43.70 -30.07
C ASP A 6 6.59 -43.28 -28.64
N ARG A 7 7.65 -43.89 -28.09
CA ARG A 7 8.54 -43.39 -27.00
C ARG A 7 9.51 -44.45 -26.44
N LEU A 8 10.12 -45.26 -27.29
CA LEU A 8 11.33 -46.00 -26.90
C LEU A 8 12.44 -45.57 -27.84
N GLY A 9 13.26 -44.61 -27.40
CA GLY A 9 14.60 -44.46 -27.96
C GLY A 9 15.37 -45.78 -27.83
N PRO A 10 16.46 -45.99 -28.57
CA PRO A 10 17.20 -47.25 -28.53
C PRO A 10 17.52 -47.60 -27.07
N MET A 11 16.93 -48.68 -26.57
CA MET A 11 17.13 -49.16 -25.21
C MET A 11 18.54 -49.73 -25.17
N MET A 12 19.52 -48.88 -24.85
CA MET A 12 20.90 -49.29 -24.68
C MET A 12 20.98 -50.06 -23.37
N VAL A 13 21.04 -51.40 -23.47
CA VAL A 13 21.23 -52.26 -22.30
C VAL A 13 22.57 -51.89 -21.66
N ARG A 14 22.51 -51.32 -20.46
CA ARG A 14 23.71 -50.95 -19.71
C ARG A 14 24.31 -52.22 -19.11
N MET A 15 25.62 -52.38 -19.24
CA MET A 15 26.32 -53.41 -18.49
C MET A 15 26.43 -52.97 -17.04
N HIS A 16 25.64 -53.57 -16.15
CA HIS A 16 25.72 -53.32 -14.71
C HIS A 16 26.81 -54.19 -14.08
N GLU A 17 27.64 -53.59 -13.22
CA GLU A 17 28.74 -54.26 -12.51
C GLU A 17 28.22 -55.03 -11.29
N LEU A 18 27.63 -56.20 -11.54
CA LEU A 18 27.03 -57.03 -10.49
C LEU A 18 28.08 -57.72 -9.58
N ASN A 19 29.34 -57.77 -10.01
CA ASN A 19 30.45 -58.48 -9.35
C ASN A 19 30.95 -57.81 -8.06
N HIS A 20 30.45 -56.61 -7.76
CA HIS A 20 30.83 -55.84 -6.58
C HIS A 20 29.72 -55.74 -5.53
N LEU A 21 28.56 -56.36 -5.76
CA LEU A 21 27.43 -56.35 -4.83
C LEU A 21 27.70 -57.19 -3.56
N GLY A 22 28.43 -58.30 -3.70
CA GLY A 22 28.49 -59.32 -2.66
C GLY A 22 27.26 -60.23 -2.67
N GLU A 23 27.34 -61.31 -1.90
CA GLU A 23 26.37 -62.41 -1.94
C GLU A 23 24.97 -61.99 -1.45
N ARG A 24 24.85 -61.47 -0.23
CA ARG A 24 23.56 -61.01 0.32
C ARG A 24 22.91 -59.87 -0.50
N PRO A 25 23.64 -58.79 -0.87
CA PRO A 25 23.02 -57.74 -1.67
C PRO A 25 22.62 -58.20 -3.08
N PHE A 26 23.28 -59.22 -3.63
CA PHE A 26 22.88 -59.84 -4.89
C PHE A 26 21.59 -60.66 -4.74
N GLU A 27 21.41 -61.39 -3.64
CA GLU A 27 20.15 -62.09 -3.33
C GLU A 27 18.99 -61.09 -3.17
N ASP A 28 19.20 -60.01 -2.42
CA ASP A 28 18.22 -58.94 -2.24
C ASP A 28 17.86 -58.27 -3.58
N LEU A 29 18.87 -58.05 -4.44
CA LEU A 29 18.65 -57.54 -5.79
C LEU A 29 17.78 -58.50 -6.62
N CYS A 30 18.09 -59.79 -6.62
CA CYS A 30 17.32 -60.79 -7.36
C CYS A 30 15.87 -60.86 -6.85
N ARG A 31 15.66 -60.76 -5.53
CA ARG A 31 14.32 -60.72 -4.92
C ARG A 31 13.55 -59.46 -5.34
N ALA A 32 14.21 -58.30 -5.31
CA ALA A 32 13.59 -57.03 -5.71
C ALA A 32 13.23 -57.00 -7.19
N LEU A 33 14.10 -57.55 -8.06
CA LEU A 33 13.80 -57.72 -9.48
C LEU A 33 12.66 -58.71 -9.70
N ALA A 34 12.66 -59.85 -9.01
CA ALA A 34 11.59 -60.82 -9.11
C ALA A 34 10.23 -60.25 -8.68
N ALA A 35 10.19 -59.43 -7.63
CA ALA A 35 8.97 -58.72 -7.24
C ALA A 35 8.42 -57.78 -8.33
N ARG A 36 9.31 -57.19 -9.14
CA ARG A 36 8.92 -56.29 -10.23
C ARG A 36 8.59 -57.01 -11.53
N VAL A 37 9.31 -58.09 -11.83
CA VAL A 37 9.16 -58.87 -13.06
C VAL A 37 8.00 -59.87 -12.96
N LEU A 38 7.76 -60.46 -11.78
CA LEU A 38 6.82 -61.56 -11.59
C LEU A 38 5.53 -61.17 -10.87
N GLY A 39 5.46 -60.01 -10.20
CA GLY A 39 4.27 -59.53 -9.47
C GLY A 39 4.25 -59.87 -7.97
N VAL A 40 3.19 -59.45 -7.26
CA VAL A 40 3.15 -59.28 -5.78
C VAL A 40 2.84 -60.56 -4.97
N GLY A 41 3.01 -61.77 -5.53
CA GLY A 41 2.70 -63.06 -4.88
C GLY A 41 3.80 -63.63 -3.97
N ILE A 42 4.54 -62.80 -3.22
CA ILE A 42 5.75 -63.21 -2.52
C ILE A 42 5.45 -63.69 -1.09
N GLN A 43 5.87 -64.93 -0.76
CA GLN A 43 6.21 -65.31 0.62
C GLN A 43 7.73 -65.26 0.77
N SER A 44 8.24 -64.22 1.45
CA SER A 44 9.65 -64.13 1.83
C SER A 44 9.86 -64.94 3.10
N PHE A 45 10.53 -66.08 3.01
CA PHE A 45 11.13 -66.69 4.20
C PHE A 45 12.38 -65.88 4.56
N GLY A 46 12.39 -65.30 5.77
CA GLY A 46 13.60 -64.70 6.35
C GLY A 46 14.57 -65.76 6.87
N ASP A 47 15.83 -65.36 7.09
CA ASP A 47 16.95 -66.21 7.54
C ASP A 47 16.52 -67.22 8.61
N GLY A 48 16.45 -68.49 8.22
CA GLY A 48 16.15 -69.62 9.10
C GLY A 48 16.78 -70.92 8.57
N PRO A 49 16.91 -71.99 9.38
CA PRO A 49 17.62 -73.23 9.05
C PRO A 49 16.99 -74.08 7.93
N ASP A 50 16.04 -73.51 7.18
CA ASP A 50 15.24 -74.19 6.17
C ASP A 50 15.83 -73.96 4.78
N GLY A 51 16.84 -74.77 4.47
CA GLY A 51 16.92 -75.41 3.16
C GLY A 51 17.20 -74.53 1.93
N GLY A 52 17.82 -73.34 2.08
CA GLY A 52 18.55 -72.64 1.01
C GLY A 52 17.73 -72.11 -0.18
N ARG A 53 16.56 -71.50 0.08
CA ARG A 53 15.70 -70.88 -0.94
C ARG A 53 15.73 -69.36 -0.78
N GLU A 54 16.00 -68.59 -1.84
CA GLU A 54 16.10 -67.11 -1.73
C GLU A 54 14.75 -66.39 -1.87
N ALA A 55 13.81 -66.94 -2.65
CA ALA A 55 12.40 -66.53 -2.68
C ALA A 55 11.49 -67.64 -3.21
N THR A 56 10.23 -67.66 -2.76
CA THR A 56 9.22 -68.61 -3.22
C THR A 56 7.92 -67.89 -3.59
N PHE A 57 7.25 -68.39 -4.62
CA PHE A 57 6.02 -67.81 -5.16
C PHE A 57 4.95 -68.88 -5.30
N GLU A 58 3.70 -68.54 -4.99
CA GLU A 58 2.56 -69.44 -5.13
C GLU A 58 1.44 -68.74 -5.91
N GLY A 59 0.86 -69.45 -6.88
CA GLY A 59 -0.25 -68.95 -7.68
C GLY A 59 0.17 -68.42 -9.04
N PRO A 60 -0.66 -67.59 -9.70
CA PRO A 60 -0.40 -67.09 -11.04
C PRO A 60 0.73 -66.05 -11.04
N LEU A 61 1.70 -66.24 -11.93
CA LEU A 61 2.79 -65.31 -12.24
C LEU A 61 2.66 -64.88 -13.71
N ASP A 62 2.90 -63.60 -13.97
CA ASP A 62 2.93 -63.05 -15.34
C ASP A 62 4.21 -63.42 -16.11
N TYR A 63 4.91 -64.47 -15.66
CA TYR A 63 6.08 -65.01 -16.34
C TYR A 63 5.65 -65.99 -17.42
N VAL A 64 5.95 -65.67 -18.67
CA VAL A 64 5.58 -66.51 -19.82
C VAL A 64 6.64 -67.58 -20.02
N GLY A 65 6.27 -68.81 -19.69
CA GLY A 65 7.03 -70.01 -19.99
C GLY A 65 6.75 -70.59 -21.38
N ALA A 66 7.35 -71.74 -21.67
CA ALA A 66 7.10 -72.48 -22.92
C ALA A 66 5.61 -72.87 -23.09
N ASP A 67 4.91 -73.13 -21.99
CA ASP A 67 3.51 -73.59 -21.95
C ASP A 67 2.50 -72.51 -21.52
N GLY A 68 2.92 -71.23 -21.54
CA GLY A 68 2.08 -70.09 -21.12
C GLY A 68 2.44 -69.54 -19.75
N PRO A 69 1.58 -68.70 -19.13
CA PRO A 69 1.88 -68.06 -17.85
C PRO A 69 2.06 -69.10 -16.75
N TRP A 70 3.10 -68.95 -15.93
CA TRP A 70 3.36 -69.85 -14.81
C TRP A 70 2.26 -69.73 -13.76
N ASN A 71 1.75 -70.88 -13.30
CA ASN A 71 0.78 -70.94 -12.19
C ASN A 71 1.09 -72.17 -11.31
N GLY A 72 1.53 -71.92 -10.07
CA GLY A 72 1.94 -72.96 -9.11
C GLY A 72 3.14 -72.52 -8.27
N TYR A 73 3.82 -73.47 -7.63
CA TYR A 73 4.92 -73.18 -6.72
C TYR A 73 6.24 -72.94 -7.48
N ALA A 74 6.72 -71.70 -7.49
CA ALA A 74 8.00 -71.32 -8.11
C ALA A 74 9.06 -71.00 -7.05
N VAL A 75 10.31 -71.36 -7.33
CA VAL A 75 11.47 -71.06 -6.49
C VAL A 75 12.47 -70.23 -7.28
N LEU A 76 12.94 -69.12 -6.69
CA LEU A 76 14.08 -68.36 -7.18
C LEU A 76 15.31 -68.74 -6.37
N GLN A 77 16.35 -69.18 -7.09
CA GLN A 77 17.65 -69.46 -6.55
C GLN A 77 18.68 -68.45 -7.09
N ALA A 78 19.24 -67.60 -6.22
CA ALA A 78 20.32 -66.69 -6.56
C ALA A 78 21.68 -67.33 -6.24
N LYS A 79 22.58 -67.37 -7.22
CA LYS A 79 23.94 -67.89 -7.08
C LYS A 79 24.95 -66.80 -7.43
N TYR A 80 25.65 -66.30 -6.42
CA TYR A 80 26.67 -65.27 -6.55
C TYR A 80 28.08 -65.87 -6.70
N ARG A 81 28.80 -65.46 -7.74
CA ARG A 81 30.20 -65.80 -7.98
C ARG A 81 31.11 -64.65 -7.56
N ARG A 82 31.99 -64.92 -6.59
CA ARG A 82 33.07 -63.98 -6.23
C ARG A 82 34.15 -64.01 -7.31
N VAL A 83 34.59 -62.83 -7.75
CA VAL A 83 35.69 -62.68 -8.73
C VAL A 83 36.98 -63.30 -8.17
N GLY A 84 37.66 -64.16 -8.94
CA GLY A 84 38.99 -64.70 -8.60
C GLY A 84 39.12 -66.22 -8.41
N LEU A 85 38.05 -67.02 -8.57
CA LEU A 85 38.13 -68.48 -8.47
C LEU A 85 38.42 -69.11 -9.85
N GLY A 86 39.39 -70.04 -9.93
CA GLY A 86 40.02 -70.50 -11.19
C GLY A 86 39.23 -71.43 -12.13
N SER A 87 37.91 -71.57 -11.99
CA SER A 87 37.06 -72.33 -12.93
C SER A 87 36.39 -71.41 -13.96
N LYS A 88 36.05 -71.91 -15.16
CA LYS A 88 35.26 -71.13 -16.12
C LYS A 88 33.87 -70.86 -15.56
N ASP A 89 33.34 -69.68 -15.82
CA ASP A 89 32.05 -69.18 -15.34
C ASP A 89 30.87 -70.15 -15.53
N ALA A 90 30.75 -70.73 -16.72
CA ALA A 90 29.71 -71.73 -17.01
C ALA A 90 29.91 -73.05 -16.25
N ASP A 91 31.16 -73.49 -16.04
CA ASP A 91 31.47 -74.72 -15.31
C ASP A 91 31.13 -74.56 -13.83
N TRP A 92 31.46 -73.41 -13.26
CA TRP A 92 31.09 -73.06 -11.89
C TRP A 92 29.57 -73.06 -11.71
N LEU A 93 28.82 -72.41 -12.61
CA LEU A 93 27.37 -72.35 -12.50
C LEU A 93 26.75 -73.74 -12.68
N CYS A 94 27.22 -74.55 -13.62
CA CYS A 94 26.78 -75.94 -13.76
C CYS A 94 26.98 -76.73 -12.45
N GLN A 95 28.12 -76.57 -11.78
CA GLN A 95 28.33 -77.21 -10.47
C GLN A 95 27.34 -76.72 -9.40
N GLN A 96 27.00 -75.43 -9.38
CA GLN A 96 26.00 -74.91 -8.43
C GLN A 96 24.60 -75.44 -8.74
N VAL A 97 24.21 -75.46 -10.02
CA VAL A 97 22.92 -76.01 -10.48
C VAL A 97 22.81 -77.49 -10.13
N THR A 98 23.85 -78.29 -10.44
CA THR A 98 23.90 -79.72 -10.07
C THR A 98 23.71 -79.92 -8.57
N ARG A 99 24.48 -79.19 -7.73
CA ARG A 99 24.35 -79.30 -6.26
C ARG A 99 22.94 -78.97 -5.78
N GLU A 100 22.36 -77.90 -6.30
CA GLU A 100 21.03 -77.46 -5.89
C GLU A 100 19.95 -78.47 -6.31
N CYS A 101 19.97 -78.91 -7.57
CA CYS A 101 19.00 -79.87 -8.11
C CYS A 101 19.16 -81.27 -7.49
N ASP A 102 20.38 -81.75 -7.24
CA ASP A 102 20.62 -83.01 -6.54
C ASP A 102 20.09 -82.96 -5.11
N ALA A 103 20.24 -81.82 -4.42
CA ALA A 103 19.67 -81.63 -3.09
C ALA A 103 18.12 -81.63 -3.10
N TRP A 104 17.47 -81.31 -4.22
CA TRP A 104 16.01 -81.46 -4.37
C TRP A 104 15.58 -82.90 -4.68
N LEU A 105 16.49 -83.74 -5.15
CA LEU A 105 16.27 -85.16 -5.41
C LEU A 105 16.57 -86.04 -4.20
N ASP A 106 17.44 -85.60 -3.28
CA ASP A 106 17.83 -86.35 -2.09
C ASP A 106 16.69 -86.41 -1.06
N PRO A 107 16.10 -87.61 -0.84
CA PRO A 107 14.99 -87.78 0.09
C PRO A 107 15.40 -87.65 1.57
N SER A 108 16.69 -87.55 1.89
CA SER A 108 17.16 -87.36 3.27
C SER A 108 17.17 -85.89 3.71
N LEU A 109 17.08 -84.93 2.78
CA LEU A 109 17.19 -83.51 3.10
C LEU A 109 15.85 -82.92 3.54
N ARG A 110 15.88 -82.01 4.52
CA ARG A 110 14.69 -81.32 5.07
C ARG A 110 13.81 -80.66 4.02
N ARG A 111 14.43 -80.10 2.97
CA ARG A 111 13.73 -79.46 1.84
C ARG A 111 12.84 -80.43 1.04
N VAL A 112 13.08 -81.74 1.15
CA VAL A 112 12.30 -82.82 0.51
C VAL A 112 11.37 -83.52 1.51
N THR A 113 11.81 -83.76 2.75
CA THR A 113 11.00 -84.47 3.76
C THR A 113 9.94 -83.62 4.45
N GLY A 114 10.19 -82.32 4.61
CA GLY A 114 9.26 -81.36 5.21
C GLY A 114 8.90 -80.18 4.30
N GLY A 115 9.38 -80.18 3.06
CA GLY A 115 9.20 -79.10 2.10
C GLY A 115 8.55 -79.54 0.79
N ARG A 116 7.96 -78.59 0.07
CA ARG A 116 7.39 -78.80 -1.28
C ARG A 116 8.47 -78.69 -2.35
N ARG A 117 8.46 -79.59 -3.35
CA ARG A 117 9.32 -79.50 -4.55
C ARG A 117 8.84 -78.39 -5.48
N PRO A 118 9.75 -77.63 -6.13
CA PRO A 118 9.37 -76.59 -7.08
C PRO A 118 8.62 -77.19 -8.28
N GLU A 119 7.57 -76.51 -8.73
CA GLU A 119 6.97 -76.74 -10.04
C GLU A 119 7.64 -75.87 -11.11
N TYR A 120 8.19 -74.71 -10.70
CA TYR A 120 8.99 -73.83 -11.55
C TYR A 120 10.26 -73.38 -10.84
N LEU A 121 11.35 -73.19 -11.60
CA LEU A 121 12.64 -72.84 -11.02
C LEU A 121 13.32 -71.71 -11.79
N ILE A 122 13.74 -70.66 -11.09
CA ILE A 122 14.53 -69.56 -11.66
C ILE A 122 15.93 -69.61 -11.05
N PHE A 123 16.96 -69.76 -11.87
CA PHE A 123 18.34 -69.54 -11.43
C PHE A 123 18.81 -68.15 -11.82
N ALA A 124 19.15 -67.32 -10.84
CA ALA A 124 19.74 -66.00 -11.07
C ALA A 124 21.23 -65.99 -10.71
N THR A 125 22.07 -65.34 -11.52
CA THR A 125 23.51 -65.25 -11.26
C THR A 125 24.15 -63.97 -11.79
N ASN A 126 25.16 -63.46 -11.09
CA ASN A 126 25.98 -62.32 -11.53
C ASN A 126 26.97 -62.69 -12.65
N VAL A 127 27.03 -63.97 -13.02
CA VAL A 127 27.90 -64.46 -14.10
C VAL A 127 27.32 -64.09 -15.46
N ARG A 128 28.16 -63.54 -16.34
CA ARG A 128 27.80 -63.24 -17.73
C ARG A 128 28.10 -64.44 -18.61
N LEU A 129 27.06 -65.17 -19.02
CA LEU A 129 27.20 -66.37 -19.83
C LEU A 129 27.29 -66.02 -21.32
N SER A 130 28.03 -66.84 -22.09
CA SER A 130 28.13 -66.66 -23.55
C SER A 130 26.90 -67.25 -24.25
N GLY A 131 26.36 -66.51 -25.22
CA GLY A 131 25.21 -66.91 -26.04
C GLY A 131 25.56 -67.56 -27.37
N VAL A 132 26.73 -68.22 -27.48
CA VAL A 132 27.12 -68.94 -28.71
C VAL A 132 26.17 -70.12 -28.90
N PRO A 133 25.44 -70.22 -30.03
CA PRO A 133 24.52 -71.33 -30.24
C PRO A 133 25.21 -72.70 -30.12
N SER A 134 24.53 -73.65 -29.50
CA SER A 134 24.92 -75.05 -29.25
C SER A 134 26.15 -75.27 -28.34
N THR A 135 26.98 -74.27 -28.05
CA THR A 135 28.23 -74.42 -27.28
C THR A 135 28.44 -73.39 -26.17
N GLY A 136 27.60 -72.34 -26.15
CA GLY A 136 27.68 -71.23 -25.21
C GLY A 136 27.34 -71.63 -23.78
N GLY A 137 27.77 -70.79 -22.82
CA GLY A 137 27.49 -71.01 -21.40
C GLY A 137 25.99 -71.10 -21.09
N ILE A 138 25.16 -70.34 -21.82
CA ILE A 138 23.70 -70.38 -21.68
C ILE A 138 23.17 -71.77 -22.06
N ASP A 139 23.50 -72.27 -23.26
CA ASP A 139 23.00 -73.55 -23.76
C ASP A 139 23.45 -74.73 -22.91
N ARG A 140 24.67 -74.68 -22.37
CA ARG A 140 25.19 -75.70 -21.44
C ARG A 140 24.35 -75.78 -20.16
N VAL A 141 24.04 -74.63 -19.58
CA VAL A 141 23.24 -74.55 -18.34
C VAL A 141 21.79 -74.92 -18.59
N ILE A 142 21.20 -74.46 -19.71
CA ILE A 142 19.84 -74.83 -20.13
C ILE A 142 19.75 -76.34 -20.37
N THR A 143 20.72 -76.94 -21.05
CA THR A 143 20.75 -78.40 -21.29
C THR A 143 20.80 -79.18 -19.97
N LEU A 144 21.62 -78.72 -19.02
CA LEU A 144 21.69 -79.30 -17.68
C LEU A 144 20.35 -79.19 -16.95
N LEU A 145 19.73 -78.01 -16.94
CA LEU A 145 18.43 -77.77 -16.29
C LEU A 145 17.32 -78.61 -16.91
N ARG A 146 17.28 -78.79 -18.24
CA ARG A 146 16.33 -79.69 -18.91
C ARG A 146 16.46 -81.13 -18.41
N GLY A 147 17.69 -81.65 -18.31
CA GLY A 147 17.92 -83.00 -17.80
C GLY A 147 17.47 -83.19 -16.33
N TYR A 148 17.47 -82.12 -15.54
CA TYR A 148 16.91 -82.13 -14.19
C TYR A 148 15.41 -81.88 -14.14
N ALA A 149 14.84 -81.12 -15.09
CA ALA A 149 13.42 -80.81 -15.15
C ALA A 149 12.57 -82.09 -15.19
N ASP A 150 12.95 -83.05 -16.03
CA ASP A 150 12.27 -84.35 -16.13
C ASP A 150 12.33 -85.14 -14.80
N ARG A 151 13.47 -85.12 -14.13
CA ARG A 151 13.70 -85.86 -12.86
C ARG A 151 12.99 -85.22 -11.68
N LEU A 152 12.86 -83.89 -11.68
CA LEU A 152 12.24 -83.10 -10.62
C LEU A 152 10.73 -82.92 -10.83
N GLY A 153 10.23 -83.15 -12.05
CA GLY A 153 8.84 -82.87 -12.43
C GLY A 153 8.57 -81.38 -12.59
N LEU A 154 9.55 -80.59 -13.04
CA LEU A 154 9.35 -79.16 -13.30
C LEU A 154 8.43 -78.96 -14.50
N LYS A 155 7.48 -78.02 -14.38
CA LYS A 155 6.65 -77.55 -15.49
C LYS A 155 7.46 -76.64 -16.42
N ASP A 156 8.32 -75.78 -15.86
CA ASP A 156 9.24 -74.94 -16.64
C ASP A 156 10.38 -74.38 -15.75
N PHE A 157 11.39 -73.75 -16.36
CA PHE A 157 12.47 -73.07 -15.65
C PHE A 157 12.99 -71.84 -16.40
N ALA A 158 13.68 -70.95 -15.68
CA ALA A 158 14.32 -69.77 -16.23
C ALA A 158 15.76 -69.59 -15.74
N LEU A 159 16.58 -68.96 -16.58
CA LEU A 159 17.95 -68.58 -16.25
C LEU A 159 18.10 -67.06 -16.39
N TRP A 160 18.35 -66.38 -15.27
CA TRP A 160 18.65 -64.96 -15.21
C TRP A 160 20.15 -64.77 -15.02
N ASP A 161 20.89 -64.79 -16.12
CA ASP A 161 22.31 -64.45 -16.13
C ASP A 161 22.54 -62.93 -15.98
N ALA A 162 23.80 -62.49 -15.91
CA ALA A 162 24.11 -61.08 -15.75
C ALA A 162 23.56 -60.17 -16.87
N ASN A 163 23.38 -60.70 -18.09
CA ASN A 163 22.78 -59.96 -19.20
C ASN A 163 21.28 -59.73 -18.96
N THR A 164 20.58 -60.78 -18.55
CA THR A 164 19.16 -60.75 -18.23
C THR A 164 18.88 -59.82 -17.04
N LEU A 165 19.67 -59.95 -15.97
CA LEU A 165 19.56 -59.07 -14.80
C LEU A 165 19.85 -57.61 -15.14
N SER A 166 20.83 -57.35 -16.01
CA SER A 166 21.11 -56.00 -16.49
C SER A 166 19.92 -55.38 -17.23
N THR A 167 19.23 -56.19 -18.05
CA THR A 167 18.03 -55.76 -18.77
C THR A 167 16.90 -55.40 -17.80
N TYR A 168 16.67 -56.22 -16.77
CA TYR A 168 15.65 -55.91 -15.76
C TYR A 168 15.99 -54.65 -14.95
N LEU A 169 17.26 -54.41 -14.65
CA LEU A 169 17.71 -53.18 -13.97
C LEU A 169 17.46 -51.90 -14.79
N ASP A 170 17.55 -51.99 -16.11
CA ASP A 170 17.24 -50.87 -17.01
C ASP A 170 15.72 -50.61 -17.10
N LEU A 171 14.90 -51.68 -17.11
CA LEU A 171 13.44 -51.59 -17.09
C LEU A 171 12.89 -51.12 -15.73
N HIS A 172 13.63 -51.38 -14.64
CA HIS A 172 13.23 -51.06 -13.27
C HIS A 172 14.28 -50.19 -12.56
N PRO A 173 14.47 -48.93 -12.99
CA PRO A 173 15.50 -48.06 -12.44
C PRO A 173 15.31 -47.76 -10.95
N GLY A 174 14.08 -47.84 -10.42
CA GLY A 174 13.84 -47.69 -8.98
C GLY A 174 14.46 -48.82 -8.14
N VAL A 175 14.52 -50.06 -8.66
CA VAL A 175 15.25 -51.15 -8.01
C VAL A 175 16.73 -50.84 -8.04
N ARG A 176 17.27 -50.51 -9.22
CA ARG A 176 18.68 -50.13 -9.39
C ARG A 176 19.12 -49.02 -8.43
N GLN A 177 18.36 -47.94 -8.32
CA GLN A 177 18.66 -46.77 -7.48
C GLN A 177 18.56 -47.06 -5.97
N SER A 178 17.97 -48.20 -5.58
CA SER A 178 17.90 -48.61 -4.17
C SER A 178 19.18 -49.31 -3.69
N PHE A 179 20.06 -49.72 -4.61
CA PHE A 179 21.36 -50.32 -4.29
C PHE A 179 22.48 -49.33 -4.58
N SER A 180 23.17 -48.86 -3.54
CA SER A 180 24.21 -47.81 -3.63
C SER A 180 25.33 -48.14 -4.63
N HIS A 181 25.71 -49.41 -4.75
CA HIS A 181 26.71 -49.90 -5.70
C HIS A 181 26.30 -49.77 -7.17
N LEU A 182 25.00 -49.59 -7.46
CA LEU A 182 24.45 -49.44 -8.81
C LEU A 182 24.04 -47.99 -9.14
N ILE A 183 24.25 -47.06 -8.21
CA ILE A 183 24.07 -45.62 -8.45
C ILE A 183 25.24 -45.13 -9.32
N SER A 184 24.92 -44.58 -10.48
CA SER A 184 25.92 -44.04 -11.41
C SER A 184 26.09 -42.52 -11.23
N ALA A 185 27.21 -41.98 -11.73
CA ALA A 185 27.42 -40.53 -11.80
C ALA A 185 26.29 -39.81 -12.57
N ALA A 186 25.71 -40.46 -13.58
CA ALA A 186 24.58 -39.92 -14.34
C ALA A 186 23.30 -39.80 -13.48
N ASP A 187 23.06 -40.71 -12.54
CA ASP A 187 21.91 -40.62 -11.63
C ASP A 187 22.05 -39.43 -10.68
N VAL A 188 23.26 -39.20 -10.16
CA VAL A 188 23.56 -38.05 -9.30
C VAL A 188 23.38 -36.75 -10.09
N LEU A 189 23.94 -36.65 -11.31
CA LEU A 189 23.80 -35.47 -12.16
C LEU A 189 22.34 -35.16 -12.50
N ALA A 190 21.55 -36.17 -12.91
CA ALA A 190 20.14 -35.99 -13.22
C ALA A 190 19.34 -35.49 -12.01
N LYS A 191 19.62 -36.03 -10.81
CA LYS A 191 18.99 -35.58 -9.56
C LYS A 191 19.41 -34.16 -9.18
N THR A 192 20.67 -33.80 -9.39
CA THR A 192 21.18 -32.45 -9.15
C THR A 192 20.52 -31.43 -10.08
N PHE A 193 20.46 -31.68 -11.39
CA PHE A 193 19.77 -30.79 -12.33
C PHE A 193 18.29 -30.59 -12.00
N THR A 194 17.60 -31.66 -11.60
CA THR A 194 16.21 -31.59 -11.16
C THR A 194 16.04 -30.71 -9.90
N THR A 195 16.98 -30.84 -8.96
CA THR A 195 16.97 -30.02 -7.73
C THR A 195 17.29 -28.56 -8.03
N LEU A 196 18.27 -28.28 -8.88
CA LEU A 196 18.64 -26.92 -9.28
C LEU A 196 17.49 -26.20 -9.99
N GLY A 197 16.79 -26.85 -10.92
CA GLY A 197 15.63 -26.23 -11.59
C GLY A 197 14.51 -25.84 -10.62
N ARG A 198 14.28 -26.63 -9.56
CA ARG A 198 13.31 -26.28 -8.52
C ARG A 198 13.74 -25.11 -7.64
N ILE A 199 15.05 -24.95 -7.43
CA ILE A 199 15.60 -23.81 -6.71
C ILE A 199 15.42 -22.54 -7.55
N ASP A 200 15.69 -22.60 -8.86
CA ASP A 200 15.44 -21.47 -9.77
C ASP A 200 13.97 -21.04 -9.77
N ASP A 201 13.04 -22.00 -9.82
CA ASP A 201 11.60 -21.72 -9.75
C ASP A 201 11.19 -21.09 -8.41
N ALA A 202 11.76 -21.56 -7.29
CA ALA A 202 11.46 -21.05 -5.96
C ALA A 202 12.10 -19.69 -5.66
N LEU A 203 13.13 -19.29 -6.41
CA LEU A 203 13.80 -18.00 -6.30
C LEU A 203 13.14 -16.91 -7.16
N GLN A 204 12.21 -17.26 -8.05
CA GLN A 204 11.44 -16.23 -8.76
C GLN A 204 10.50 -15.52 -7.79
N PRO A 205 10.58 -14.18 -7.65
CA PRO A 205 9.65 -13.44 -6.82
C PRO A 205 8.22 -13.66 -7.35
N PRO A 206 7.22 -13.83 -6.47
CA PRO A 206 5.84 -14.02 -6.89
C PRO A 206 5.42 -12.88 -7.81
N THR A 207 4.82 -13.21 -8.96
CA THR A 207 4.35 -12.21 -9.92
C THR A 207 3.07 -11.57 -9.39
N ILE A 208 3.23 -10.46 -8.68
CA ILE A 208 2.11 -9.68 -8.13
C ILE A 208 1.26 -9.16 -9.30
N GLN A 209 -0.07 -9.28 -9.18
CA GLN A 209 -1.01 -8.76 -10.17
C GLN A 209 -1.58 -7.40 -9.75
N VAL A 210 -2.01 -6.62 -10.73
CA VAL A 210 -2.73 -5.37 -10.46
C VAL A 210 -4.06 -5.69 -9.78
N GLY A 211 -4.29 -5.09 -8.61
CA GLY A 211 -5.47 -5.34 -7.79
C GLY A 211 -5.36 -6.53 -6.82
N GLN A 212 -4.30 -7.34 -6.89
CA GLN A 212 -4.08 -8.47 -5.97
C GLN A 212 -4.00 -7.97 -4.52
N GLY A 213 -4.67 -8.65 -3.58
CA GLY A 213 -4.74 -8.24 -2.17
C GLY A 213 -6.08 -7.57 -1.77
N SER A 214 -6.89 -7.13 -2.75
CA SER A 214 -8.22 -6.57 -2.50
C SER A 214 -9.25 -7.06 -3.53
N PRO A 215 -9.90 -8.23 -3.31
CA PRO A 215 -10.83 -8.84 -4.27
C PRO A 215 -12.01 -7.94 -4.68
N SER A 216 -12.47 -7.07 -3.78
CA SER A 216 -13.56 -6.11 -4.06
C SER A 216 -13.15 -4.99 -5.01
N ASN A 217 -11.86 -4.61 -5.01
CA ASN A 217 -11.34 -3.47 -5.77
C ASN A 217 -10.49 -3.88 -6.97
N GLU A 218 -10.24 -5.18 -7.15
CA GLU A 218 -9.34 -5.70 -8.18
C GLU A 218 -9.63 -5.15 -9.57
N ARG A 219 -10.91 -5.22 -10.00
CA ARG A 219 -11.34 -4.70 -11.31
C ARG A 219 -11.15 -3.19 -11.45
N ALA A 220 -11.36 -2.45 -10.37
CA ALA A 220 -11.22 -0.99 -10.37
C ALA A 220 -9.74 -0.58 -10.48
N PHE A 221 -8.84 -1.25 -9.76
CA PHE A 221 -7.39 -1.03 -9.89
C PHE A 221 -6.89 -1.39 -11.29
N GLN A 222 -7.36 -2.50 -11.87
CA GLN A 222 -7.03 -2.88 -13.26
C GLN A 222 -7.58 -1.88 -14.29
N ALA A 223 -8.75 -1.29 -14.05
CA ALA A 223 -9.31 -0.25 -14.91
C ALA A 223 -8.48 1.04 -14.84
N ALA A 224 -8.12 1.48 -13.64
CA ALA A 224 -7.27 2.67 -13.44
C ALA A 224 -5.88 2.48 -14.04
N HIS A 225 -5.26 1.32 -13.85
CA HIS A 225 -3.95 0.99 -14.43
C HIS A 225 -3.98 1.07 -15.96
N ARG A 226 -4.98 0.45 -16.60
CA ARG A 226 -5.15 0.53 -18.07
C ARG A 226 -5.42 1.94 -18.55
N ALA A 227 -6.30 2.68 -17.86
CA ALA A 227 -6.63 4.06 -18.23
C ALA A 227 -5.39 4.97 -18.17
N ALA A 228 -4.51 4.75 -17.20
CA ALA A 228 -3.29 5.53 -17.00
C ALA A 228 -2.11 5.10 -17.91
N GLY A 229 -2.33 4.20 -18.88
CA GLY A 229 -1.31 3.77 -19.85
C GLY A 229 -0.69 2.39 -19.59
N GLY A 230 -1.19 1.67 -18.59
CA GLY A 230 -0.81 0.28 -18.32
C GLY A 230 0.67 0.09 -17.98
N GLU A 231 1.22 -1.07 -18.32
CA GLU A 231 2.62 -1.42 -18.03
C GLU A 231 3.64 -0.50 -18.71
N GLN A 232 3.28 0.15 -19.83
CA GLN A 232 4.18 1.08 -20.52
C GLN A 232 4.42 2.37 -19.73
N ILE A 233 3.45 2.80 -18.92
CA ILE A 233 3.55 4.04 -18.14
C ILE A 233 3.77 3.74 -16.65
N LEU A 234 2.91 2.89 -16.06
CA LEU A 234 2.96 2.58 -14.64
C LEU A 234 3.94 1.44 -14.32
N GLY A 235 4.26 0.58 -15.29
CA GLY A 235 5.09 -0.61 -15.03
C GLY A 235 4.35 -1.72 -14.31
N LYS A 236 5.14 -2.65 -13.75
CA LYS A 236 4.65 -3.79 -12.97
C LYS A 236 4.44 -3.40 -11.50
N PRO A 237 3.45 -4.00 -10.81
CA PRO A 237 3.22 -3.75 -9.39
C PRO A 237 4.39 -4.26 -8.55
N THR A 238 4.73 -3.50 -7.51
CA THR A 238 5.78 -3.81 -6.53
C THR A 238 5.22 -4.26 -5.19
N SER A 239 3.93 -4.03 -4.97
CA SER A 239 3.19 -4.43 -3.77
C SER A 239 1.86 -5.06 -4.16
N GLU A 240 1.32 -5.91 -3.27
CA GLU A 240 -0.12 -6.15 -3.26
C GLU A 240 -0.86 -4.85 -2.89
N VAL A 241 -2.15 -4.80 -3.16
CA VAL A 241 -3.05 -3.78 -2.64
C VAL A 241 -3.16 -3.96 -1.13
N TYR A 242 -2.83 -2.92 -0.37
CA TYR A 242 -2.93 -2.93 1.09
C TYR A 242 -3.69 -1.71 1.60
N ASP A 243 -4.20 -1.80 2.83
CA ASP A 243 -4.90 -0.73 3.53
C ASP A 243 -3.93 0.39 3.94
N HIS A 244 -4.31 1.64 3.67
CA HIS A 244 -3.54 2.82 4.04
C HIS A 244 -4.45 3.88 4.68
N GLY A 245 -5.14 3.52 5.78
CA GLY A 245 -6.02 4.44 6.50
C GLY A 245 -7.44 4.34 5.95
N PRO A 246 -8.07 5.42 5.45
CA PRO A 246 -9.43 5.33 4.94
C PRO A 246 -9.54 4.73 3.52
N GLY A 247 -8.45 4.20 2.95
CA GLY A 247 -8.41 3.71 1.58
C GLY A 247 -7.34 2.64 1.33
N TRP A 248 -7.15 2.30 0.06
CA TRP A 248 -6.24 1.25 -0.40
C TRP A 248 -5.21 1.78 -1.37
N VAL A 249 -4.03 1.15 -1.39
CA VAL A 249 -2.91 1.59 -2.25
C VAL A 249 -2.16 0.40 -2.84
N GLN A 250 -1.67 0.58 -4.07
CA GLN A 250 -0.75 -0.32 -4.75
C GLN A 250 0.36 0.47 -5.42
N HIS A 251 1.61 0.00 -5.29
CA HIS A 251 2.81 0.65 -5.84
C HIS A 251 3.30 -0.04 -7.11
N PHE A 252 3.98 0.71 -7.97
CA PHE A 252 4.45 0.25 -9.28
C PHE A 252 5.83 0.83 -9.61
N HIS A 253 6.64 0.07 -10.34
CA HIS A 253 8.01 0.44 -10.71
C HIS A 253 8.14 1.63 -11.68
N GLY A 254 7.05 2.05 -12.32
CA GLY A 254 7.13 2.87 -13.53
C GLY A 254 7.47 2.03 -14.76
N GLY A 255 6.96 2.45 -15.92
CA GLY A 255 7.40 1.89 -17.20
C GLY A 255 8.85 2.29 -17.54
N PRO A 256 9.43 1.75 -18.63
CA PRO A 256 10.80 2.09 -19.02
C PRO A 256 11.00 3.61 -19.21
N GLY A 257 11.85 4.22 -18.37
CA GLY A 257 12.11 5.66 -18.39
C GLY A 257 11.01 6.54 -17.77
N GLN A 258 10.00 5.92 -17.15
CA GLN A 258 8.93 6.61 -16.42
C GLN A 258 9.21 6.59 -14.91
N PRO A 259 8.72 7.59 -14.15
CA PRO A 259 8.80 7.57 -12.69
C PRO A 259 8.01 6.41 -12.08
N GLU A 260 8.37 6.03 -10.86
CA GLU A 260 7.52 5.14 -10.05
C GLU A 260 6.12 5.72 -9.88
N ALA A 261 5.13 4.85 -9.74
CA ALA A 261 3.73 5.22 -9.73
C ALA A 261 2.96 4.51 -8.62
N VAL A 262 1.81 5.09 -8.28
CA VAL A 262 0.90 4.61 -7.24
C VAL A 262 -0.51 4.65 -7.78
N ILE A 263 -1.29 3.61 -7.49
CA ILE A 263 -2.74 3.66 -7.59
C ILE A 263 -3.30 3.64 -6.18
N CYS A 264 -4.14 4.62 -5.85
CA CYS A 264 -4.87 4.66 -4.58
C CYS A 264 -6.37 4.72 -4.82
N ALA A 265 -7.16 4.20 -3.90
CA ALA A 265 -8.61 4.22 -3.95
C ALA A 265 -9.21 4.46 -2.56
N ARG A 266 -10.45 4.93 -2.53
CA ARG A 266 -11.28 5.03 -1.32
C ARG A 266 -12.66 4.48 -1.64
N ASP A 267 -13.36 4.00 -0.62
CA ASP A 267 -14.76 3.62 -0.76
C ASP A 267 -15.61 4.72 -1.40
N GLY A 268 -16.51 4.30 -2.30
CA GLY A 268 -17.37 5.18 -3.10
C GLY A 268 -16.68 6.04 -4.16
N HIS A 269 -15.36 5.91 -4.39
CA HIS A 269 -14.60 6.73 -5.35
C HIS A 269 -13.79 5.87 -6.32
N ASP A 270 -13.65 6.34 -7.56
CA ASP A 270 -12.79 5.72 -8.57
C ASP A 270 -11.31 5.72 -8.12
N PRO A 271 -10.55 4.63 -8.33
CA PRO A 271 -9.12 4.63 -8.09
C PRO A 271 -8.39 5.65 -8.96
N VAL A 272 -7.37 6.28 -8.39
CA VAL A 272 -6.57 7.33 -9.01
C VAL A 272 -5.14 6.85 -9.15
N ALA A 273 -4.62 6.94 -10.38
CA ALA A 273 -3.21 6.70 -10.68
C ALA A 273 -2.42 8.02 -10.60
N MET A 274 -1.23 7.98 -10.01
CA MET A 274 -0.33 9.14 -9.93
C MET A 274 1.14 8.72 -9.88
N HIS A 275 2.04 9.66 -10.17
CA HIS A 275 3.47 9.45 -9.89
C HIS A 275 3.76 9.42 -8.39
N ALA A 276 4.67 8.55 -7.96
CA ALA A 276 5.01 8.32 -6.55
C ALA A 276 5.48 9.59 -5.83
N VAL A 277 6.14 10.52 -6.53
CA VAL A 277 6.56 11.81 -5.96
C VAL A 277 5.40 12.64 -5.40
N ILE A 278 4.21 12.53 -5.99
CA ILE A 278 3.00 13.23 -5.54
C ILE A 278 2.40 12.50 -4.34
N TRP A 279 2.38 11.17 -4.40
CA TRP A 279 1.97 10.33 -3.28
C TRP A 279 2.83 10.58 -2.04
N ASP A 280 4.15 10.71 -2.21
CA ASP A 280 5.08 11.04 -1.13
C ASP A 280 4.83 12.44 -0.57
N ALA A 281 4.52 13.43 -1.42
CA ALA A 281 4.14 14.76 -0.97
C ALA A 281 2.86 14.77 -0.12
N LEU A 282 1.87 13.95 -0.47
CA LEU A 282 0.65 13.76 0.32
C LEU A 282 0.97 13.19 1.70
N LYS A 283 1.81 12.16 1.77
CA LYS A 283 2.25 11.55 3.04
C LYS A 283 3.05 12.52 3.92
N VAL A 284 3.85 13.40 3.33
CA VAL A 284 4.58 14.44 4.08
C VAL A 284 3.59 15.45 4.68
N THR A 285 2.56 15.82 3.93
CA THR A 285 1.52 16.77 4.37
C THR A 285 0.65 16.19 5.50
N SER A 286 0.28 14.90 5.42
CA SER A 286 -0.45 14.18 6.46
C SER A 286 0.29 12.89 6.84
N PRO A 287 1.14 12.95 7.88
CA PRO A 287 1.84 11.77 8.39
C PRO A 287 0.89 10.64 8.86
N GLY A 288 -0.39 10.93 9.09
CA GLY A 288 -1.43 10.02 9.58
C GLY A 288 -2.27 9.34 8.48
N GLN A 289 -1.62 8.59 7.57
CA GLN A 289 -2.30 7.78 6.54
C GLN A 289 -3.34 8.53 5.68
N LEU A 290 -3.13 9.83 5.43
CA LEU A 290 -4.01 10.72 4.64
C LEU A 290 -5.42 10.94 5.21
N ALA A 291 -5.72 10.48 6.44
CA ALA A 291 -7.04 10.68 7.05
C ALA A 291 -7.39 12.16 7.26
N ASP A 292 -6.38 13.01 7.42
CA ASP A 292 -6.55 14.45 7.61
C ASP A 292 -6.82 15.18 6.28
N VAL A 293 -5.88 15.06 5.33
CA VAL A 293 -5.87 15.81 4.06
C VAL A 293 -6.83 15.26 3.01
N GLY A 294 -7.22 13.99 3.15
CA GLY A 294 -8.10 13.29 2.21
C GLY A 294 -7.35 12.57 1.09
N TYR A 295 -8.12 11.94 0.22
CA TYR A 295 -7.61 11.13 -0.89
C TYR A 295 -7.71 11.89 -2.23
N PRO A 296 -6.75 11.68 -3.15
CA PRO A 296 -6.86 12.20 -4.51
C PRO A 296 -8.15 11.79 -5.18
N VAL A 297 -8.82 12.78 -5.78
CA VAL A 297 -10.03 12.57 -6.57
C VAL A 297 -9.69 12.70 -8.04
N ARG A 298 -10.24 11.78 -8.84
CA ARG A 298 -10.05 11.74 -10.28
C ARG A 298 -10.53 13.04 -10.94
N SER A 299 -9.66 13.67 -11.72
CA SER A 299 -10.07 14.68 -12.72
C SER A 299 -10.47 13.97 -14.02
N ALA A 300 -11.43 14.54 -14.77
CA ALA A 300 -11.98 13.89 -15.96
C ALA A 300 -10.93 13.56 -17.04
N SER A 301 -9.80 14.27 -17.07
CA SER A 301 -8.63 14.02 -17.94
C SER A 301 -7.44 14.88 -17.47
N PRO A 302 -6.18 14.42 -17.57
CA PRO A 302 -5.73 13.07 -17.94
C PRO A 302 -5.97 12.02 -16.82
N PRO A 303 -5.97 10.71 -17.15
CA PRO A 303 -6.23 9.63 -16.18
C PRO A 303 -5.07 9.36 -15.20
N LEU A 304 -3.89 9.94 -15.46
CA LEU A 304 -2.71 9.88 -14.61
C LEU A 304 -2.43 11.28 -14.07
N ILE A 305 -2.28 11.40 -12.75
CA ILE A 305 -1.74 12.61 -12.12
C ILE A 305 -0.21 12.51 -12.15
N ASP A 306 0.40 13.10 -13.18
CA ASP A 306 1.84 13.05 -13.38
C ASP A 306 2.58 14.19 -12.68
N SER A 307 3.92 14.14 -12.71
CA SER A 307 4.81 15.11 -12.06
C SER A 307 4.81 16.52 -12.68
N THR A 308 4.07 16.73 -13.77
CA THR A 308 3.82 18.05 -14.37
C THR A 308 2.52 18.68 -13.84
N SER A 309 1.70 17.92 -13.11
CA SER A 309 0.51 18.44 -12.44
C SER A 309 0.89 19.57 -11.48
N GLU A 310 0.10 20.65 -11.52
CA GLU A 310 0.26 21.80 -10.62
C GLU A 310 -0.77 21.78 -9.47
N VAL A 311 -1.87 21.04 -9.63
CA VAL A 311 -2.94 20.92 -8.63
C VAL A 311 -3.46 19.48 -8.56
N VAL A 312 -3.66 18.96 -7.35
CA VAL A 312 -4.28 17.66 -7.06
C VAL A 312 -5.46 17.88 -6.13
N LYS A 313 -6.67 17.56 -6.58
CA LYS A 313 -7.88 17.67 -5.77
C LYS A 313 -7.97 16.54 -4.76
N LEU A 314 -8.30 16.88 -3.53
CA LEU A 314 -8.40 15.96 -2.40
C LEU A 314 -9.80 16.04 -1.79
N ASP A 315 -10.30 14.91 -1.32
CA ASP A 315 -11.61 14.84 -0.69
C ASP A 315 -11.69 13.85 0.47
N GLY A 316 -12.70 14.06 1.33
CA GLY A 316 -13.10 13.30 2.51
C GLY A 316 -11.96 12.88 3.44
N GLY A 317 -11.05 13.81 3.65
CA GLY A 317 -10.27 13.89 4.89
C GLY A 317 -11.01 14.72 5.95
N LEU A 318 -10.51 14.68 7.18
CA LEU A 318 -11.03 15.48 8.31
C LEU A 318 -10.90 17.00 8.08
N TRP A 319 -9.97 17.42 7.22
CA TRP A 319 -9.79 18.83 6.84
C TRP A 319 -10.75 19.29 5.75
N GLU A 320 -11.70 18.43 5.37
CA GLU A 320 -12.72 18.68 4.35
C GLU A 320 -12.10 18.80 2.93
N PRO A 321 -12.87 19.16 1.88
CA PRO A 321 -12.31 19.25 0.52
C PRO A 321 -11.15 20.25 0.42
N GLY A 322 -10.04 19.78 -0.12
CA GLY A 322 -8.80 20.55 -0.26
C GLY A 322 -8.09 20.26 -1.58
N GLU A 323 -6.96 20.91 -1.77
CA GLU A 323 -6.11 20.73 -2.94
C GLU A 323 -4.65 20.73 -2.51
N LEU A 324 -3.84 19.84 -3.09
CA LEU A 324 -2.40 19.94 -3.06
C LEU A 324 -1.99 20.79 -4.26
N VAL A 325 -1.36 21.94 -4.00
CA VAL A 325 -0.91 22.87 -5.02
C VAL A 325 0.61 22.95 -5.03
N ARG A 326 1.17 22.98 -6.23
CA ARG A 326 2.60 23.11 -6.42
C ARG A 326 3.01 24.58 -6.41
N ARG A 327 3.97 24.92 -5.55
CA ARG A 327 4.53 26.27 -5.44
C ARG A 327 5.61 26.51 -6.51
N ALA A 328 6.02 27.77 -6.67
CA ALA A 328 7.07 28.17 -7.60
C ALA A 328 8.42 27.47 -7.33
N ASP A 329 8.71 27.14 -6.07
CA ASP A 329 9.90 26.38 -5.66
C ASP A 329 9.78 24.86 -5.90
N ARG A 330 8.70 24.43 -6.55
CA ARG A 330 8.34 23.04 -6.88
C ARG A 330 7.95 22.18 -5.68
N SER A 331 7.87 22.75 -4.48
CA SER A 331 7.30 22.09 -3.30
C SER A 331 5.78 21.97 -3.42
N TRP A 332 5.22 20.98 -2.74
CA TRP A 332 3.78 20.77 -2.66
C TRP A 332 3.25 21.32 -1.34
N HIS A 333 2.13 22.01 -1.40
CA HIS A 333 1.47 22.58 -0.23
C HIS A 333 -0.02 22.29 -0.27
N TRP A 334 -0.59 21.92 0.86
CA TRP A 334 -2.02 21.73 0.97
C TRP A 334 -2.72 23.05 1.24
N GLN A 335 -3.84 23.26 0.58
CA GLN A 335 -4.74 24.38 0.85
C GLN A 335 -6.20 23.92 0.81
N PRO A 336 -7.09 24.54 1.60
CA PRO A 336 -8.51 24.22 1.52
C PRO A 336 -9.10 24.78 0.23
N ARG A 337 -10.16 24.15 -0.28
CA ARG A 337 -10.96 24.73 -1.36
C ARG A 337 -11.76 25.91 -0.82
N LEU A 338 -11.84 26.98 -1.61
CA LEU A 338 -12.61 28.17 -1.26
C LEU A 338 -14.06 27.79 -0.97
N ARG A 339 -14.56 28.18 0.21
CA ARG A 339 -15.95 27.99 0.62
C ARG A 339 -16.40 29.10 1.55
N PHE A 340 -17.64 29.53 1.35
CA PHE A 340 -18.35 30.45 2.23
C PHE A 340 -19.31 29.69 3.15
N SER A 341 -19.44 30.16 4.39
CA SER A 341 -20.37 29.62 5.40
C SER A 341 -20.85 30.73 6.32
N PHE A 342 -21.99 30.54 6.97
CA PHE A 342 -22.52 31.45 8.00
C PHE A 342 -22.24 30.96 9.42
N GLU A 343 -21.53 29.84 9.57
CA GLU A 343 -21.08 29.33 10.88
C GLU A 343 -19.86 30.12 11.38
N THR A 344 -20.09 31.05 12.31
CA THR A 344 -19.07 31.92 12.89
C THR A 344 -18.89 31.68 14.40
N ARG A 345 -17.68 31.90 14.93
CA ARG A 345 -17.32 31.61 16.33
C ARG A 345 -16.63 32.77 17.05
N GLU A 346 -15.95 33.65 16.31
CA GLU A 346 -15.06 34.67 16.88
C GLU A 346 -15.75 36.03 17.07
N ARG A 347 -17.09 36.06 16.95
CA ARG A 347 -17.91 37.28 16.96
C ARG A 347 -17.71 38.16 18.18
N ASP A 348 -17.86 37.61 19.38
CA ASP A 348 -17.86 38.40 20.62
C ASP A 348 -16.56 38.26 21.41
N LYS A 349 -15.65 37.39 20.96
CA LYS A 349 -14.39 37.12 21.66
C LYS A 349 -13.59 38.40 21.84
N TRP A 350 -13.06 38.60 23.04
CA TRP A 350 -12.27 39.77 23.41
C TRP A 350 -12.96 41.13 23.21
N THR A 351 -14.28 41.14 23.30
CA THR A 351 -15.06 42.38 23.29
C THR A 351 -15.51 42.72 24.71
N SER A 352 -14.97 43.79 25.29
CA SER A 352 -15.51 44.38 26.51
C SER A 352 -16.77 45.19 26.17
N THR A 353 -17.80 45.13 27.00
CA THR A 353 -18.99 45.97 26.87
C THR A 353 -18.70 47.46 27.05
N GLY A 354 -17.62 47.80 27.78
CA GLY A 354 -17.19 49.19 27.99
C GLY A 354 -16.53 49.84 26.76
N ASP A 355 -16.09 49.05 25.79
CA ASP A 355 -15.33 49.50 24.61
C ASP A 355 -16.16 49.40 23.32
N ARG A 356 -17.46 49.16 23.43
CA ARG A 356 -18.36 49.15 22.28
C ARG A 356 -18.41 50.54 21.68
N MET A 357 -18.53 50.62 20.36
CA MET A 357 -18.79 51.87 19.63
C MET A 357 -20.05 51.70 18.77
N ASP A 358 -20.40 52.66 17.90
CA ASP A 358 -21.59 52.53 17.04
C ASP A 358 -21.40 51.49 15.94
N LEU A 359 -20.21 51.44 15.33
CA LEU A 359 -19.87 50.47 14.29
C LEU A 359 -18.63 49.66 14.67
N ARG A 360 -18.66 48.36 14.42
CA ARG A 360 -17.51 47.47 14.48
C ARG A 360 -17.40 46.62 13.23
N LEU A 361 -16.25 46.70 12.57
CA LEU A 361 -15.84 45.76 11.53
C LEU A 361 -14.78 44.83 12.12
N ARG A 362 -14.91 43.52 11.92
CA ARG A 362 -13.98 42.54 12.46
C ARG A 362 -13.53 41.54 11.41
N CYS A 363 -12.22 41.36 11.28
CA CYS A 363 -11.60 40.25 10.58
C CYS A 363 -10.93 39.33 11.60
N ALA A 364 -11.39 38.08 11.71
CA ALA A 364 -10.86 37.10 12.67
C ALA A 364 -10.42 35.82 11.95
N ALA A 365 -9.11 35.58 11.87
CA ALA A 365 -8.51 34.40 11.28
C ALA A 365 -8.21 33.33 12.35
N ARG A 366 -8.70 32.11 12.11
CA ARG A 366 -8.33 30.91 12.85
C ARG A 366 -7.32 30.12 12.03
N LEU A 367 -6.06 30.12 12.49
CA LEU A 367 -4.95 29.45 11.83
C LEU A 367 -4.66 28.12 12.55
N LEU A 368 -4.66 27.02 11.78
CA LEU A 368 -4.30 25.70 12.27
C LEU A 368 -2.95 25.30 11.67
N TRP A 369 -1.91 25.32 12.50
CA TRP A 369 -0.58 24.86 12.11
C TRP A 369 -0.21 23.60 12.87
N GLN A 370 0.66 22.78 12.28
CA GLN A 370 1.21 21.62 12.97
C GLN A 370 1.88 22.04 14.29
N HIS A 371 1.74 21.17 15.29
CA HIS A 371 2.17 21.44 16.64
C HIS A 371 3.68 21.67 16.67
N SER A 372 4.06 22.87 17.09
CA SER A 372 5.39 23.19 17.55
C SER A 372 5.22 24.05 18.80
N GLU A 373 6.07 23.87 19.81
CA GLU A 373 6.11 24.79 20.93
C GLU A 373 6.43 26.19 20.38
N ARG A 374 5.49 27.12 20.59
CA ARG A 374 5.61 28.52 20.15
C ARG A 374 5.43 29.41 21.36
N ALA A 375 6.20 30.50 21.40
CA ALA A 375 6.05 31.53 22.40
C ALA A 375 6.26 32.90 21.74
N ILE A 376 5.47 33.87 22.17
CA ILE A 376 5.64 35.28 21.83
C ILE A 376 6.78 35.82 22.70
N ASP A 377 8.00 35.75 22.18
CA ASP A 377 9.21 36.20 22.88
C ASP A 377 9.54 37.68 22.62
N GLY A 378 10.68 38.16 23.13
CA GLY A 378 11.11 39.55 22.92
C GLY A 378 11.35 39.89 21.44
N ALA A 379 11.94 38.95 20.68
CA ALA A 379 12.24 39.15 19.27
C ALA A 379 10.96 39.14 18.43
N GLY A 380 10.05 38.22 18.71
CA GLY A 380 8.71 38.12 18.15
C GLY A 380 7.88 39.37 18.36
N ARG A 381 7.85 39.91 19.58
CA ARG A 381 7.16 41.19 19.85
C ARG A 381 7.76 42.36 19.07
N LYS A 382 9.09 42.38 18.90
CA LYS A 382 9.76 43.42 18.12
C LYS A 382 9.38 43.33 16.64
N ARG A 383 9.37 42.13 16.06
CA ARG A 383 8.94 41.89 14.67
C ARG A 383 7.48 42.27 14.47
N LEU A 384 6.59 41.79 15.34
CA LEU A 384 5.16 42.13 15.30
C LEU A 384 4.94 43.64 15.31
N ARG A 385 5.57 44.37 16.23
CA ARG A 385 5.43 45.83 16.32
C ARG A 385 5.92 46.55 15.06
N ALA A 386 7.04 46.10 14.50
CA ALA A 386 7.57 46.65 13.27
C ALA A 386 6.61 46.39 12.09
N ALA A 387 6.04 45.19 12.02
CA ALA A 387 5.05 44.82 10.99
C ALA A 387 3.77 45.63 11.12
N LEU A 388 3.20 45.78 12.32
CA LEU A 388 2.00 46.61 12.54
C LEU A 388 2.24 48.08 12.17
N ALA A 389 3.42 48.63 12.46
CA ALA A 389 3.77 50.01 12.12
C ALA A 389 3.98 50.24 10.62
N ALA A 390 4.48 49.24 9.90
CA ALA A 390 4.75 49.30 8.45
C ALA A 390 3.62 48.72 7.59
N GLY A 391 2.64 48.07 8.20
CA GLY A 391 1.53 47.41 7.53
C GLY A 391 0.49 48.40 6.98
N PRO A 392 -0.59 47.89 6.37
CA PRO A 392 -1.55 48.72 5.63
C PRO A 392 -2.52 49.50 6.53
N LEU A 393 -2.77 49.04 7.75
CA LEU A 393 -3.83 49.58 8.61
C LEU A 393 -3.60 51.03 9.10
N PRO A 394 -2.39 51.49 9.49
CA PRO A 394 -2.17 52.87 9.92
C PRO A 394 -2.49 53.91 8.85
N GLU A 395 -2.14 53.65 7.59
CA GLU A 395 -2.42 54.56 6.48
C GLU A 395 -3.91 54.61 6.18
N LEU A 396 -4.55 53.43 6.09
CA LEU A 396 -5.99 53.27 5.87
C LEU A 396 -6.80 54.04 6.93
N VAL A 397 -6.53 53.80 8.22
CA VAL A 397 -7.27 54.43 9.31
C VAL A 397 -7.04 55.94 9.38
N THR A 398 -5.85 56.41 8.98
CA THR A 398 -5.53 57.84 8.90
C THR A 398 -6.29 58.49 7.74
N ALA A 399 -6.36 57.85 6.57
CA ALA A 399 -7.14 58.33 5.43
C ALA A 399 -8.63 58.39 5.77
N LEU A 400 -9.14 57.33 6.41
CA LEU A 400 -10.53 57.24 6.88
C LEU A 400 -10.86 58.37 7.87
N ALA A 401 -10.01 58.56 8.89
CA ALA A 401 -10.17 59.63 9.88
C ALA A 401 -10.22 61.03 9.24
N ARG A 402 -9.33 61.31 8.27
CA ARG A 402 -9.34 62.58 7.53
C ARG A 402 -10.63 62.77 6.73
N ARG A 403 -11.13 61.73 6.06
CA ARG A 403 -12.41 61.78 5.34
C ARG A 403 -13.59 62.02 6.28
N MET A 404 -13.49 61.54 7.52
CA MET A 404 -14.46 61.81 8.59
C MET A 404 -14.27 63.16 9.30
N GLY A 405 -13.35 64.02 8.83
CA GLY A 405 -13.12 65.36 9.38
C GLY A 405 -12.30 65.40 10.67
N LEU A 406 -11.69 64.30 11.09
CA LEU A 406 -10.85 64.25 12.29
C LEU A 406 -9.46 64.85 12.01
N ALA A 407 -8.98 65.69 12.93
CA ALA A 407 -7.62 66.20 12.90
C ALA A 407 -6.66 65.10 13.40
N VAL A 408 -5.85 64.56 12.50
CA VAL A 408 -4.98 63.41 12.81
C VAL A 408 -3.60 63.54 12.17
N ASP A 409 -2.57 63.38 13.01
CA ASP A 409 -1.21 63.07 12.58
C ASP A 409 -1.10 61.59 12.19
N VAL A 410 0.09 61.08 11.88
CA VAL A 410 0.24 59.65 11.57
C VAL A 410 -0.16 58.82 12.79
N ALA A 411 -1.22 58.03 12.66
CA ALA A 411 -1.71 57.19 13.74
C ALA A 411 -0.71 56.07 14.06
N SER A 412 -0.53 55.76 15.34
CA SER A 412 0.50 54.82 15.79
C SER A 412 -0.04 53.77 16.75
N TRP A 413 0.54 52.58 16.68
CA TRP A 413 0.17 51.46 17.54
C TRP A 413 0.79 51.59 18.93
N GLU A 414 -0.01 51.36 19.95
CA GLU A 414 0.41 51.17 21.33
C GLU A 414 0.00 49.79 21.85
N ARG A 415 0.61 49.36 22.97
CA ARG A 415 0.12 48.15 23.65
C ARG A 415 -1.22 48.46 24.29
N THR A 416 -2.15 47.53 24.14
CA THR A 416 -3.42 47.59 24.86
C THR A 416 -3.17 47.56 26.37
N PRO A 417 -3.81 48.44 27.16
CA PRO A 417 -3.80 48.41 28.62
C PRO A 417 -4.24 47.07 29.20
N ALA A 418 -3.76 46.75 30.41
CA ALA A 418 -3.91 45.43 31.04
C ALA A 418 -5.37 45.06 31.39
N ASP A 419 -6.25 46.06 31.51
CA ASP A 419 -7.69 45.94 31.73
C ASP A 419 -8.48 45.66 30.44
N GLU A 420 -7.92 45.97 29.26
CA GLU A 420 -8.54 45.72 27.95
C GLU A 420 -7.92 44.53 27.20
N GLY A 421 -6.67 44.16 27.51
CA GLY A 421 -5.97 43.05 26.88
C GLY A 421 -4.63 42.69 27.53
N TYR A 422 -4.17 41.47 27.25
CA TYR A 422 -2.94 40.91 27.83
C TYR A 422 -1.82 40.80 26.81
N ASN A 423 -0.58 40.93 27.29
CA ASN A 423 0.64 40.72 26.51
C ASN A 423 1.58 39.82 27.32
N ASP A 424 1.70 38.55 26.92
CA ASP A 424 2.55 37.55 27.60
C ASP A 424 3.21 36.62 26.56
N GLN A 425 3.49 35.35 26.91
CA GLN A 425 4.08 34.37 25.99
C GLN A 425 3.07 33.76 25.00
N ARG A 426 1.77 33.94 25.22
CA ARG A 426 0.69 33.40 24.38
C ARG A 426 -0.19 34.48 23.77
N PHE A 427 -0.25 35.67 24.37
CA PHE A 427 -1.09 36.78 23.95
C PHE A 427 -0.27 37.98 23.52
N ALA A 428 -0.67 38.62 22.43
CA ALA A 428 -0.24 39.95 22.03
C ALA A 428 -1.47 40.80 21.69
N SER A 429 -1.54 42.00 22.25
CA SER A 429 -2.66 42.92 22.08
C SER A 429 -2.17 44.35 21.90
N TYR A 430 -2.57 44.96 20.79
CA TYR A 430 -2.21 46.30 20.38
C TYR A 430 -3.45 47.08 19.95
N ARG A 431 -3.41 48.38 20.14
CA ARG A 431 -4.45 49.29 19.67
C ARG A 431 -3.86 50.55 19.05
N LEU A 432 -4.65 51.18 18.19
CA LEU A 432 -4.37 52.48 17.60
C LEU A 432 -5.66 53.27 17.73
N LEU A 433 -5.61 54.43 18.37
CA LEU A 433 -6.79 55.22 18.71
C LEU A 433 -6.68 56.63 18.12
N ILE A 434 -7.78 57.14 17.60
CA ILE A 434 -7.91 58.50 17.08
C ILE A 434 -9.08 59.15 17.81
N SER A 435 -8.79 60.25 18.51
CA SER A 435 -9.78 61.00 19.29
C SER A 435 -10.54 62.00 18.43
N GLY A 436 -11.82 62.19 18.73
CA GLY A 436 -12.62 63.31 18.24
C GLY A 436 -12.37 64.59 19.02
N GLU A 437 -13.07 65.66 18.65
CA GLU A 437 -12.92 67.00 19.26
C GLU A 437 -13.18 67.00 20.78
N SER A 438 -14.04 66.10 21.26
CA SER A 438 -14.36 65.97 22.69
C SER A 438 -13.30 65.19 23.50
N GLY A 439 -12.20 64.75 22.87
CA GLY A 439 -11.20 63.88 23.47
C GLY A 439 -11.61 62.41 23.62
N ARG A 440 -12.87 62.07 23.32
CA ARG A 440 -13.33 60.67 23.24
C ARG A 440 -12.74 60.00 22.00
N THR A 441 -12.45 58.71 22.07
CA THR A 441 -12.04 57.94 20.90
C THR A 441 -13.18 57.92 19.88
N ALA A 442 -12.93 58.45 18.69
CA ALA A 442 -13.89 58.44 17.59
C ALA A 442 -13.66 57.26 16.64
N LEU A 443 -12.40 56.87 16.45
CA LEU A 443 -11.99 55.78 15.57
C LEU A 443 -10.88 54.99 16.26
N GLY A 444 -10.92 53.66 16.16
CA GLY A 444 -9.85 52.83 16.70
C GLY A 444 -9.67 51.50 16.00
N LEU A 445 -8.45 51.00 16.03
CA LEU A 445 -8.09 49.66 15.62
C LEU A 445 -7.61 48.84 16.83
N TRP A 446 -7.98 47.57 16.88
CA TRP A 446 -7.43 46.61 17.84
C TRP A 446 -6.91 45.40 17.10
N ALA A 447 -5.64 45.06 17.31
CA ALA A 447 -4.99 43.87 16.77
C ALA A 447 -4.67 42.91 17.92
N ARG A 448 -5.19 41.68 17.85
CA ARG A 448 -5.03 40.66 18.89
C ARG A 448 -4.54 39.34 18.29
N PHE A 449 -3.55 38.74 18.93
CA PHE A 449 -2.97 37.46 18.53
C PHE A 449 -2.88 36.52 19.75
N GLN A 450 -3.46 35.33 19.63
CA GLN A 450 -3.47 34.29 20.66
C GLN A 450 -2.91 32.99 20.08
N LEU A 451 -1.93 32.42 20.79
CA LEU A 451 -1.49 31.05 20.57
C LEU A 451 -2.50 30.05 21.16
N PRO A 452 -2.57 28.82 20.61
CA PRO A 452 -3.51 27.81 21.09
C PRO A 452 -3.34 27.58 22.58
N ASP A 453 -4.42 27.29 23.30
CA ASP A 453 -4.46 26.87 24.69
C ASP A 453 -5.50 25.74 24.91
N GLY A 454 -5.71 25.32 26.17
CA GLY A 454 -6.61 24.21 26.48
C GLY A 454 -8.08 24.46 26.10
N LEU A 455 -8.49 25.70 25.83
CA LEU A 455 -9.85 26.08 25.42
C LEU A 455 -9.90 26.52 23.95
N GLN A 456 -8.83 27.15 23.44
CA GLN A 456 -8.68 27.56 22.06
C GLN A 456 -7.65 26.67 21.35
N PRO A 457 -8.05 25.64 20.58
CA PRO A 457 -7.10 24.72 19.94
C PRO A 457 -6.41 25.32 18.70
N THR A 458 -6.75 26.55 18.32
CA THR A 458 -6.26 27.23 17.11
C THR A 458 -5.51 28.51 17.47
N ILE A 459 -4.65 28.99 16.58
CA ILE A 459 -4.16 30.36 16.66
C ILE A 459 -5.30 31.27 16.25
N VAL A 460 -5.53 32.34 17.00
CA VAL A 460 -6.50 33.38 16.63
C VAL A 460 -5.77 34.68 16.39
N ALA A 461 -5.90 35.21 15.18
CA ALA A 461 -5.41 36.52 14.77
C ALA A 461 -6.62 37.38 14.40
N LEU A 462 -6.77 38.52 15.06
CA LEU A 462 -7.98 39.32 14.98
C LEU A 462 -7.65 40.81 14.83
N VAL A 463 -8.37 41.47 13.94
CA VAL A 463 -8.33 42.92 13.74
C VAL A 463 -9.76 43.47 13.81
N ASP A 464 -9.99 44.41 14.72
CA ASP A 464 -11.21 45.21 14.78
C ASP A 464 -10.92 46.63 14.28
N LEU A 465 -11.83 47.19 13.49
CA LEU A 465 -12.06 48.63 13.34
C LEU A 465 -13.32 48.99 14.11
N ARG A 466 -13.28 50.03 14.94
CA ARG A 466 -14.45 50.55 15.65
C ARG A 466 -14.60 52.04 15.46
N ILE A 467 -15.84 52.49 15.29
CA ILE A 467 -16.18 53.90 15.06
C ILE A 467 -17.30 54.32 16.01
N ASP A 468 -17.06 55.38 16.79
CA ASP A 468 -18.06 56.11 17.57
C ASP A 468 -18.56 57.29 16.73
N ALA A 469 -19.71 57.09 16.07
CA ALA A 469 -20.35 58.09 15.23
C ALA A 469 -20.79 59.32 16.04
N THR A 470 -20.98 59.19 17.36
CA THR A 470 -21.31 60.33 18.24
C THR A 470 -20.10 61.19 18.60
N ALA A 471 -18.88 60.71 18.36
CA ALA A 471 -17.63 61.42 18.62
C ALA A 471 -17.05 62.09 17.36
N LEU A 472 -17.66 61.89 16.19
CA LEU A 472 -17.29 62.55 14.94
C LEU A 472 -17.71 64.02 14.92
N PRO A 473 -16.96 64.90 14.22
CA PRO A 473 -17.33 66.30 14.08
C PRO A 473 -18.66 66.46 13.33
N GLY A 474 -19.54 67.30 13.87
CA GLY A 474 -20.81 67.65 13.24
C GLY A 474 -20.61 68.62 12.06
N PRO A 475 -21.55 68.69 11.10
CA PRO A 475 -21.50 69.70 10.05
C PRO A 475 -21.99 71.02 10.68
N GLY A 476 -21.08 71.80 11.26
CA GLY A 476 -21.33 73.17 11.73
C GLY A 476 -22.62 73.41 12.54
N GLY A 477 -22.54 73.31 13.87
CA GLY A 477 -23.53 73.87 14.80
C GLY A 477 -24.84 73.08 14.93
N THR A 478 -25.03 72.48 16.10
CA THR A 478 -26.09 71.53 16.53
C THR A 478 -25.88 70.07 16.10
N PRO A 479 -25.89 69.11 17.05
CA PRO A 479 -25.61 67.71 16.77
C PRO A 479 -26.86 66.99 16.28
N ARG A 480 -26.91 66.64 14.99
CA ARG A 480 -27.58 65.45 14.46
C ARG A 480 -27.26 65.32 12.97
N GLU A 481 -26.90 64.10 12.57
CA GLU A 481 -26.90 63.61 11.17
C GLU A 481 -25.70 63.95 10.24
N THR A 482 -24.45 64.01 10.72
CA THR A 482 -23.35 63.50 9.85
C THR A 482 -23.36 61.99 10.00
N VAL A 483 -24.12 61.34 9.13
CA VAL A 483 -24.22 59.88 9.08
C VAL A 483 -22.85 59.35 8.66
N LEU A 484 -22.16 58.68 9.59
CA LEU A 484 -21.10 57.74 9.24
C LEU A 484 -21.64 56.86 8.11
N ARG A 485 -21.11 56.97 6.89
CA ARG A 485 -21.62 56.21 5.76
C ARG A 485 -20.43 55.64 5.01
N LEU A 486 -19.85 54.59 5.60
CA LEU A 486 -18.86 53.79 4.88
C LEU A 486 -19.51 53.20 3.65
N ASP A 487 -18.78 53.07 2.54
CA ASP A 487 -19.29 52.40 1.35
C ASP A 487 -18.68 50.99 1.21
N LEU A 488 -19.03 50.31 0.11
CA LEU A 488 -18.52 48.97 -0.18
C LEU A 488 -17.00 48.96 -0.42
N ASP A 489 -16.44 50.04 -0.97
CA ASP A 489 -15.01 50.16 -1.23
C ASP A 489 -14.25 50.30 0.10
N ASP A 490 -14.81 51.02 1.08
CA ASP A 490 -14.27 51.10 2.43
C ASP A 490 -14.22 49.74 3.13
N LEU A 491 -15.28 48.95 2.98
CA LEU A 491 -15.33 47.60 3.52
C LEU A 491 -14.26 46.73 2.88
N ARG A 492 -14.11 46.79 1.56
CA ARG A 492 -13.10 46.03 0.81
C ARG A 492 -11.69 46.43 1.20
N GLU A 493 -11.40 47.73 1.28
CA GLU A 493 -10.09 48.25 1.68
C GLU A 493 -9.75 47.79 3.10
N PHE A 494 -10.69 47.94 4.04
CA PHE A 494 -10.50 47.50 5.43
C PHE A 494 -10.29 45.98 5.51
N PHE A 495 -11.17 45.17 4.94
CA PHE A 495 -11.04 43.72 5.06
C PHE A 495 -9.82 43.16 4.35
N THR A 496 -9.38 43.77 3.24
CA THR A 496 -8.12 43.40 2.57
C THR A 496 -6.91 43.69 3.46
N ALA A 497 -6.86 44.88 4.05
CA ALA A 497 -5.80 45.26 4.98
C ALA A 497 -5.81 44.40 6.26
N ALA A 498 -7.00 44.19 6.85
CA ALA A 498 -7.20 43.42 8.06
C ALA A 498 -6.89 41.93 7.85
N TRP A 499 -7.24 41.37 6.70
CA TRP A 499 -6.88 40.01 6.31
C TRP A 499 -5.36 39.86 6.20
N THR A 500 -4.70 40.78 5.48
CA THR A 500 -3.23 40.79 5.39
C THR A 500 -2.60 40.82 6.78
N THR A 501 -3.04 41.73 7.64
CA THR A 501 -2.53 41.80 9.01
C THR A 501 -2.82 40.54 9.85
N ALA A 502 -4.00 39.92 9.70
CA ALA A 502 -4.36 38.71 10.43
C ALA A 502 -3.58 37.46 9.98
N HIS A 503 -3.31 37.33 8.67
CA HIS A 503 -2.65 36.16 8.10
C HIS A 503 -1.12 36.29 7.97
N HIS A 504 -0.60 37.52 8.02
CA HIS A 504 0.83 37.79 7.88
C HIS A 504 1.41 38.52 9.10
N ASP A 505 0.98 39.76 9.38
CA ASP A 505 1.69 40.62 10.34
C ASP A 505 1.58 40.12 11.79
N LEU A 506 0.39 39.71 12.22
CA LEU A 506 0.14 39.16 13.55
C LEU A 506 0.95 37.85 13.79
N PRO A 507 0.91 36.87 12.86
CA PRO A 507 1.76 35.69 12.86
C PRO A 507 3.29 35.92 13.01
N LEU A 508 3.83 37.06 12.59
CA LEU A 508 5.27 37.37 12.74
C LEU A 508 5.73 37.42 14.21
N ALA A 509 4.79 37.49 15.14
CA ALA A 509 5.02 37.34 16.57
C ALA A 509 5.73 36.04 16.95
N VAL A 510 5.58 34.97 16.15
CA VAL A 510 6.07 33.62 16.51
C VAL A 510 6.82 32.90 15.40
N THR A 511 6.78 33.40 14.17
CA THR A 511 7.54 32.85 13.03
C THR A 511 8.07 33.97 12.14
N LEU A 512 9.09 33.68 11.33
CA LEU A 512 9.58 34.60 10.30
C LEU A 512 8.80 34.45 8.99
N ASN A 513 8.27 33.25 8.72
CA ASN A 513 7.59 32.91 7.48
C ASN A 513 6.22 32.29 7.81
N PRO A 514 5.17 33.11 8.04
CA PRO A 514 3.82 32.63 8.32
C PRO A 514 3.24 31.73 7.23
N GLN A 515 3.53 32.04 5.97
CA GLN A 515 3.04 31.31 4.79
C GLN A 515 3.69 29.93 4.62
N ASP A 516 4.85 29.68 5.25
CA ASP A 516 5.57 28.40 5.16
C ASP A 516 5.20 27.44 6.29
N GLN A 517 4.30 27.85 7.20
CA GLN A 517 3.89 26.99 8.29
C GLN A 517 3.06 25.81 7.77
N ALA A 518 3.46 24.58 8.14
CA ALA A 518 2.72 23.39 7.77
C ALA A 518 1.30 23.44 8.38
N PRO A 519 0.24 23.31 7.56
CA PRO A 519 -1.12 23.34 8.05
C PRO A 519 -1.43 22.09 8.89
N ALA A 520 -2.32 22.26 9.88
CA ALA A 520 -2.94 21.18 10.65
C ALA A 520 -4.46 21.14 10.48
N GLY A 521 -4.97 21.85 9.49
CA GLY A 521 -6.40 22.00 9.20
C GLY A 521 -6.67 23.19 8.29
N PRO A 522 -7.93 23.36 7.86
CA PRO A 522 -8.33 24.50 7.05
C PRO A 522 -8.18 25.80 7.85
N THR A 523 -7.71 26.84 7.17
CA THR A 523 -7.78 28.20 7.71
C THR A 523 -9.17 28.76 7.48
N ILE A 524 -9.75 29.36 8.51
CA ILE A 524 -11.08 29.97 8.46
C ILE A 524 -10.96 31.42 8.91
N THR A 525 -11.36 32.35 8.05
CA THR A 525 -11.43 33.78 8.36
C THR A 525 -12.87 34.22 8.44
N GLU A 526 -13.23 34.88 9.53
CA GLU A 526 -14.57 35.42 9.72
C GLU A 526 -14.56 36.92 9.53
N LEU A 527 -15.45 37.43 8.68
CA LEU A 527 -15.70 38.85 8.47
C LEU A 527 -17.02 39.19 9.16
N HIS A 528 -17.03 40.21 10.00
CA HIS A 528 -18.22 40.64 10.73
C HIS A 528 -18.44 42.14 10.55
N LEU A 529 -19.68 42.52 10.27
CA LEU A 529 -20.20 43.88 10.29
C LEU A 529 -21.18 43.99 11.45
N HIS A 530 -20.95 44.87 12.40
CA HIS A 530 -21.76 44.96 13.61
C HIS A 530 -22.13 46.41 13.91
N ALA A 531 -23.42 46.72 13.91
CA ALA A 531 -23.94 47.92 14.53
C ALA A 531 -24.04 47.67 16.05
N GLU A 532 -23.07 48.18 16.78
CA GLU A 532 -22.97 48.03 18.22
C GLU A 532 -23.68 49.18 18.93
N HIS A 533 -24.17 48.91 20.14
CA HIS A 533 -24.89 49.90 20.93
C HIS A 533 -23.97 50.46 22.01
N ALA A 534 -23.22 51.49 21.66
CA ALA A 534 -22.45 52.25 22.62
C ALA A 534 -23.20 53.53 22.96
N ASN A 535 -23.70 53.62 24.19
CA ASN A 535 -24.16 54.88 24.75
C ASN A 535 -25.27 55.59 23.94
N THR A 536 -26.36 54.91 23.58
CA THR A 536 -27.59 55.64 23.25
C THR A 536 -27.96 56.49 24.47
N PRO A 537 -28.00 57.83 24.36
CA PRO A 537 -28.58 58.66 25.42
C PRO A 537 -29.99 58.14 25.71
N ALA A 538 -30.47 58.24 26.95
CA ALA A 538 -31.80 57.77 27.31
C ALA A 538 -32.85 58.28 26.29
N GLY A 539 -33.39 57.38 25.45
CA GLY A 539 -34.34 57.70 24.36
C GLY A 539 -33.79 57.72 22.92
N GLY A 540 -32.52 57.36 22.67
CA GLY A 540 -31.99 57.22 21.29
C GLY A 540 -32.36 55.88 20.63
N HIS A 541 -32.55 55.88 19.30
CA HIS A 541 -32.78 54.66 18.51
C HIS A 541 -31.47 53.87 18.34
N ALA A 542 -31.60 52.54 18.34
CA ALA A 542 -30.57 51.60 17.97
C ALA A 542 -30.22 51.79 16.49
N ARG A 543 -28.99 52.21 16.17
CA ARG A 543 -28.60 52.32 14.75
C ARG A 543 -28.46 50.95 14.14
N ASP A 544 -28.92 50.83 12.91
CA ASP A 544 -28.75 49.64 12.10
C ASP A 544 -27.54 49.73 11.17
N LEU A 545 -27.07 48.61 10.61
CA LEU A 545 -25.93 48.66 9.67
C LEU A 545 -26.22 49.56 8.45
N GLN A 546 -27.47 49.59 7.99
CA GLN A 546 -27.90 50.41 6.86
C GLN A 546 -27.83 51.92 7.15
N GLU A 547 -27.82 52.31 8.44
CA GLU A 547 -27.59 53.69 8.86
C GLU A 547 -26.11 54.04 8.98
N LEU A 548 -25.21 53.06 8.95
CA LEU A 548 -23.78 53.24 9.20
C LEU A 548 -22.91 52.92 7.95
N ILE A 549 -23.47 52.15 7.03
CA ILE A 549 -22.82 51.64 5.82
C ILE A 549 -23.80 51.73 4.65
N ASP A 550 -23.34 52.32 3.55
CA ASP A 550 -24.02 52.25 2.27
C ASP A 550 -23.82 50.88 1.61
N LEU A 551 -24.83 50.02 1.76
CA LEU A 551 -24.86 48.68 1.18
C LEU A 551 -25.70 48.61 -0.11
N SER A 552 -26.10 49.76 -0.68
CA SER A 552 -27.01 49.80 -1.84
C SER A 552 -26.46 49.06 -3.07
N MET A 553 -25.14 49.03 -3.25
CA MET A 553 -24.46 48.29 -4.32
C MET A 553 -24.60 46.76 -4.19
N LEU A 554 -25.03 46.26 -3.02
CA LEU A 554 -25.30 44.84 -2.78
C LEU A 554 -26.77 44.47 -3.00
N GLY A 555 -27.61 45.44 -3.37
CA GLY A 555 -29.04 45.26 -3.63
C GLY A 555 -29.94 45.81 -2.52
N GLU A 556 -31.25 45.57 -2.65
CA GLU A 556 -32.23 46.01 -1.65
C GLU A 556 -32.35 44.98 -0.51
N PRO A 557 -32.23 45.39 0.76
CA PRO A 557 -32.40 44.50 1.90
C PRO A 557 -33.89 44.16 2.07
N THR A 558 -34.19 42.87 2.23
CA THR A 558 -35.54 42.38 2.56
C THR A 558 -35.90 42.51 4.04
N ARG A 559 -34.95 42.96 4.88
CA ARG A 559 -35.11 43.10 6.32
C ARG A 559 -35.13 44.56 6.72
N ASP A 560 -36.13 44.93 7.52
CA ASP A 560 -36.28 46.28 8.09
C ASP A 560 -35.17 46.64 9.10
N SER A 561 -34.53 45.63 9.70
CA SER A 561 -33.39 45.81 10.60
C SER A 561 -32.37 44.68 10.43
N LEU A 562 -31.12 45.07 10.44
CA LEU A 562 -29.91 44.33 10.14
C LEU A 562 -28.76 44.82 11.05
N PRO A 563 -28.80 44.49 12.36
CA PRO A 563 -27.81 45.01 13.31
C PRO A 563 -26.45 44.33 13.16
N GLN A 564 -26.38 43.22 12.43
CA GLN A 564 -25.15 42.50 12.18
C GLN A 564 -25.24 41.69 10.88
N MET A 565 -24.09 41.52 10.23
CA MET A 565 -23.86 40.58 9.14
C MET A 565 -22.52 39.88 9.37
N SER A 566 -22.41 38.62 8.98
CA SER A 566 -21.15 37.90 9.08
C SER A 566 -21.01 36.78 8.07
N ILE A 567 -19.77 36.44 7.75
CA ILE A 567 -19.45 35.31 6.88
C ILE A 567 -18.14 34.68 7.34
N ALA A 568 -18.07 33.35 7.26
CA ALA A 568 -16.86 32.58 7.41
C ALA A 568 -16.35 32.17 6.02
N VAL A 569 -15.09 32.48 5.75
CA VAL A 569 -14.37 32.16 4.52
C VAL A 569 -13.34 31.08 4.84
N THR A 570 -13.53 29.88 4.29
CA THR A 570 -12.53 28.82 4.30
C THR A 570 -11.65 28.99 3.07
N SER A 571 -10.37 29.32 3.23
CA SER A 571 -9.45 29.56 2.12
C SER A 571 -7.99 29.36 2.53
N ALA A 572 -7.09 29.34 1.54
CA ALA A 572 -5.67 29.52 1.81
C ALA A 572 -5.43 30.90 2.48
N PRO A 573 -4.41 31.02 3.37
CA PRO A 573 -4.02 32.32 3.92
C PRO A 573 -3.66 33.35 2.85
N GLU A 574 -2.97 32.89 1.81
CA GLU A 574 -2.67 33.62 0.59
C GLU A 574 -3.50 32.99 -0.55
N PRO A 575 -4.65 33.56 -0.91
CA PRO A 575 -5.48 33.01 -1.98
C PRO A 575 -4.75 33.09 -3.33
N PRO A 576 -5.04 32.17 -4.28
CA PRO A 576 -4.37 32.14 -5.58
C PRO A 576 -4.73 33.31 -6.53
N GLY A 577 -5.77 34.08 -6.22
CA GLY A 577 -6.18 35.28 -6.95
C GLY A 577 -6.02 36.55 -6.11
N PRO A 578 -6.35 37.74 -6.66
CA PRO A 578 -6.32 38.98 -5.91
C PRO A 578 -7.19 38.87 -4.65
N LEU A 579 -6.61 39.21 -3.49
CA LEU A 579 -7.33 39.15 -2.21
C LEU A 579 -8.58 40.03 -2.22
N ASP A 580 -8.52 41.18 -2.90
CA ASP A 580 -9.64 42.11 -3.04
C ASP A 580 -10.84 41.47 -3.78
N ASP A 581 -10.61 40.62 -4.78
CA ASP A 581 -11.67 39.88 -5.47
C ASP A 581 -12.35 38.88 -4.50
N LEU A 582 -11.56 38.15 -3.71
CA LEU A 582 -12.08 37.23 -2.69
C LEU A 582 -12.93 37.97 -1.64
N ILE A 583 -12.48 39.14 -1.19
CA ILE A 583 -13.24 39.96 -0.24
C ILE A 583 -14.54 40.46 -0.89
N GLY A 584 -14.50 40.91 -2.15
CA GLY A 584 -15.70 41.29 -2.89
C GLY A 584 -16.73 40.15 -2.99
N ASP A 585 -16.28 38.95 -3.33
CA ASP A 585 -17.13 37.75 -3.40
C ASP A 585 -17.69 37.35 -2.04
N ALA A 586 -16.89 37.49 -0.96
CA ALA A 586 -17.33 37.23 0.40
C ALA A 586 -18.41 38.23 0.86
N LEU A 587 -18.26 39.52 0.54
CA LEU A 587 -19.25 40.55 0.87
C LEU A 587 -20.56 40.33 0.10
N ARG A 588 -20.49 39.92 -1.16
CA ARG A 588 -21.68 39.56 -1.96
C ARG A 588 -22.42 38.36 -1.36
N HIS A 589 -21.72 37.26 -1.09
CA HIS A 589 -22.32 36.09 -0.42
C HIS A 589 -22.88 36.46 0.97
N MET A 590 -22.22 37.34 1.71
CA MET A 590 -22.69 37.81 3.01
C MET A 590 -24.02 38.55 2.84
N ALA A 591 -24.13 39.44 1.85
CA ALA A 591 -25.36 40.17 1.57
C ALA A 591 -26.52 39.23 1.19
N GLU A 592 -26.29 38.30 0.25
CA GLU A 592 -27.28 37.31 -0.17
C GLU A 592 -27.83 36.50 1.02
N GLY A 593 -26.96 35.96 1.87
CA GLY A 593 -27.38 35.18 3.05
C GLY A 593 -28.09 35.99 4.13
N PHE A 594 -27.90 37.30 4.14
CA PHE A 594 -28.60 38.23 5.04
C PHE A 594 -29.81 38.90 4.40
N GLY A 595 -30.18 38.49 3.19
CA GLY A 595 -31.43 38.85 2.54
C GLY A 595 -31.38 40.10 1.68
N PHE A 596 -30.22 40.45 1.12
CA PHE A 596 -30.14 41.39 0.01
C PHE A 596 -30.51 40.64 -1.28
N LEU A 597 -31.48 41.16 -2.03
CA LEU A 597 -31.81 40.63 -3.35
C LEU A 597 -30.83 41.21 -4.37
N GLU A 598 -30.38 40.39 -5.32
CA GLU A 598 -29.62 40.89 -6.47
C GLU A 598 -30.36 42.09 -7.07
N PRO A 599 -29.66 43.19 -7.43
CA PRO A 599 -30.32 44.30 -8.11
C PRO A 599 -31.09 43.72 -9.30
N GLU A 600 -32.38 44.07 -9.44
CA GLU A 600 -33.14 43.65 -10.62
C GLU A 600 -32.32 44.05 -11.83
N ASP A 601 -31.88 43.07 -12.63
CA ASP A 601 -31.24 43.34 -13.91
C ASP A 601 -32.24 44.17 -14.71
N ASP A 602 -31.99 45.48 -14.80
CA ASP A 602 -32.77 46.38 -15.66
C ASP A 602 -32.74 45.77 -17.08
N ALA A 603 -33.91 45.31 -17.53
CA ALA A 603 -34.16 44.70 -18.82
C ALA A 603 -33.95 45.65 -20.02
#